data_AF-A0A843ESE2-F1
#
_entry.id   AF-A0A843ESE2-F1
#
_cell.length_a   1.000
_cell.length_b   1.000
_cell.length_c   1.000
_cell.angle_alpha   90.00
_cell.angle_beta   90.00
_cell.angle_gamma   90.00
#
_symmetry.space_group_name_H-M   'P 1'
#
loop_
_entity.id
_entity.type
_entity.pdbx_description
1 polymer ?
#
loop_
_entity_poly.entity_id
_entity_poly.type
_entity_poly.pdbx_seq_one_letter_code
_entity_poly.pdbx_strand_id
1 'polypeptide(L)'
;MDCIKKKVREEIERGWIGSNLDCPYHPCHYEGQDCTFCYCPFYPCNDKRYGFDLYRKKFDDYVWDCKDCLMIHDQDVCKHVMGRIKEMGITDPADPRIKDLFPEASEIYQAKQ
;
A
#
# COMPACT_ATOMS: atom_id res chain seq x y z
N MET A 1 11.37 9.86 2.21
CA MET A 1 10.93 8.55 1.66
C MET A 1 11.38 7.37 2.51
N ASP A 2 12.50 7.48 3.23
CA ASP A 2 13.04 6.37 4.05
C ASP A 2 12.11 5.85 5.14
N CYS A 3 11.27 6.71 5.73
CA CYS A 3 10.30 6.29 6.74
C CYS A 3 9.24 5.32 6.20
N ILE A 4 8.76 5.53 4.96
CA ILE A 4 7.77 4.63 4.33
C ILE A 4 8.41 3.28 4.09
N LYS A 5 9.60 3.24 3.48
CA LYS A 5 10.31 1.98 3.24
C LYS A 5 10.56 1.22 4.54
N LYS A 6 11.01 1.90 5.59
CA LYS A 6 11.18 1.26 6.90
C LYS A 6 9.89 0.60 7.39
N LYS A 7 8.75 1.28 7.29
CA LYS A 7 7.46 0.75 7.72
C LYS A 7 7.00 -0.43 6.87
N VAL A 8 7.12 -0.33 5.55
CA VAL A 8 6.79 -1.44 4.65
C VAL A 8 7.67 -2.67 4.94
N ARG A 9 8.95 -2.48 5.31
CA ARG A 9 9.80 -3.60 5.75
C ARG A 9 9.23 -4.31 6.99
N GLU A 10 8.88 -3.55 8.02
CA GLU A 10 8.27 -4.08 9.25
C GLU A 10 6.96 -4.85 8.94
N GLU A 11 6.17 -4.35 7.97
CA GLU A 11 4.93 -4.98 7.52
C GLU A 11 5.16 -6.28 6.73
N ILE A 12 6.18 -6.31 5.85
CA ILE A 12 6.61 -7.52 5.13
C ILE A 12 7.07 -8.60 6.11
N GLU A 13 7.90 -8.23 7.09
CA GLU A 13 8.41 -9.14 8.12
C GLU A 13 7.28 -9.71 8.99
N ARG A 14 6.30 -8.88 9.36
CA ARG A 14 5.11 -9.29 10.12
C ARG A 14 4.20 -10.22 9.32
N GLY A 15 4.09 -10.02 8.01
CA GLY A 15 3.19 -10.75 7.14
C GLY A 15 1.74 -10.27 7.20
N TRP A 16 0.84 -11.04 6.55
CA TRP A 16 -0.59 -10.72 6.50
C TRP A 16 -1.24 -10.92 7.87
N ILE A 17 -1.91 -9.88 8.37
CA ILE A 17 -2.58 -9.88 9.68
C ILE A 17 -4.08 -9.59 9.60
N GLY A 18 -4.59 -9.19 8.43
CA GLY A 18 -5.98 -8.76 8.30
C GLY A 18 -6.27 -7.48 9.10
N SER A 19 -7.49 -7.36 9.63
CA SER A 19 -7.87 -6.21 10.45
C SER A 19 -7.26 -6.28 11.85
N ASN A 20 -6.79 -5.15 12.38
CA ASN A 20 -6.20 -5.05 13.71
C ASN A 20 -7.04 -4.15 14.63
N LEU A 21 -7.98 -4.76 15.36
CA LEU A 21 -8.91 -4.06 16.25
C LEU A 21 -8.24 -3.48 17.51
N ASP A 22 -7.09 -4.02 17.90
CA ASP A 22 -6.31 -3.56 19.06
C ASP A 22 -5.41 -2.35 18.73
N CYS A 23 -5.35 -1.95 17.45
CA CYS A 23 -4.55 -0.80 17.03
C CYS A 23 -5.21 0.50 17.52
N PRO A 24 -4.48 1.42 18.18
CA PRO A 24 -5.04 2.70 18.63
C PRO A 24 -5.47 3.62 17.47
N TYR A 25 -5.08 3.29 16.24
CA TYR A 25 -5.47 3.99 15.02
C TYR A 25 -6.61 3.29 14.27
N HIS A 26 -7.22 2.23 14.83
CA HIS A 26 -8.30 1.50 14.17
C HIS A 26 -9.69 2.11 14.46
N PRO A 27 -10.57 2.25 13.46
CA PRO A 27 -10.27 2.19 12.02
C PRO A 27 -9.55 3.49 11.57
N CYS A 28 -8.58 3.37 10.67
CA CYS A 28 -7.88 4.54 10.14
C CYS A 28 -8.60 5.13 8.91
N HIS A 29 -9.33 4.28 8.18
CA HIS A 29 -10.05 4.61 6.95
C HIS A 29 -11.50 4.11 7.00
N TYR A 30 -11.74 2.84 7.36
CA TYR A 30 -13.09 2.27 7.48
C TYR A 30 -13.13 1.01 8.36
N GLU A 31 -14.31 0.67 8.87
CA GLU A 31 -14.52 -0.52 9.69
C GLU A 31 -14.28 -1.82 8.90
N GLY A 32 -13.53 -2.75 9.49
CA GLY A 32 -13.16 -4.01 8.81
C GLY A 32 -12.05 -3.89 7.77
N GLN A 33 -11.38 -2.73 7.66
CA GLN A 33 -10.20 -2.58 6.80
C GLN A 33 -9.08 -3.58 7.12
N ASP A 34 -8.35 -3.98 6.10
CA ASP A 34 -7.10 -4.72 6.26
C ASP A 34 -5.99 -3.78 6.74
N CYS A 35 -5.23 -4.21 7.76
CA CYS A 35 -4.16 -3.45 8.42
C CYS A 35 -2.78 -4.04 8.15
N THR A 36 -2.67 -4.97 7.18
CA THR A 36 -1.41 -5.61 6.79
C THR A 36 -0.38 -4.58 6.36
N PHE A 37 -0.80 -3.67 5.49
CA PHE A 37 0.00 -2.57 4.96
C PHE A 37 -0.63 -1.24 5.38
N CYS A 38 -0.22 -0.68 6.51
CA CYS A 38 -0.58 0.69 6.88
C CYS A 38 0.16 1.71 6.01
N TYR A 39 1.27 1.31 5.38
CA TYR A 39 1.97 2.08 4.36
C TYR A 39 1.91 1.36 3.02
N CYS A 40 1.60 2.10 1.96
CA CYS A 40 1.46 1.51 0.64
C CYS A 40 2.82 1.05 0.09
N PRO A 41 3.00 -0.26 -0.20
CA PRO A 41 4.23 -0.78 -0.82
C PRO A 41 4.43 -0.24 -2.24
N PHE A 42 3.35 0.23 -2.87
CA PHE A 42 3.38 0.81 -4.21
C PHE A 42 3.58 2.31 -4.22
N TYR A 43 3.78 2.99 -3.09
CA TYR A 43 3.96 4.44 -3.11
C TYR A 43 5.32 4.86 -3.71
N PRO A 44 5.37 5.94 -4.52
CA PRO A 44 4.27 6.46 -5.32
C PRO A 44 3.96 5.49 -6.48
N CYS A 45 2.69 5.31 -6.81
CA CYS A 45 2.27 4.46 -7.96
C CYS A 45 2.06 5.28 -9.23
N ASN A 46 1.82 6.60 -9.09
CA ASN A 46 1.58 7.55 -10.19
C ASN A 46 0.41 7.18 -11.12
N ASP A 47 -0.53 6.38 -10.63
CA ASP A 47 -1.73 6.01 -11.36
C ASP A 47 -2.90 6.90 -10.95
N LYS A 48 -3.42 7.67 -11.92
CA LYS A 48 -4.47 8.69 -11.71
C LYS A 48 -5.80 8.14 -11.22
N ARG A 49 -6.02 6.81 -11.26
CA ARG A 49 -7.17 6.16 -10.64
C ARG A 49 -7.11 6.20 -9.12
N TYR A 50 -5.91 6.36 -8.54
CA TYR A 50 -5.63 6.24 -7.12
C TYR A 50 -5.05 7.51 -6.48
N GLY A 51 -4.86 8.58 -7.25
CA GLY A 51 -4.26 9.80 -6.75
C GLY A 51 -3.99 10.83 -7.84
N PHE A 52 -3.25 11.87 -7.49
CA PHE A 52 -2.89 12.96 -8.39
C PHE A 52 -1.57 13.63 -7.99
N ASP A 53 -0.94 14.32 -8.93
CA ASP A 53 0.23 15.15 -8.64
C ASP A 53 -0.21 16.47 -7.99
N LEU A 54 0.18 16.67 -6.73
CA LEU A 54 -0.04 17.88 -5.97
C LEU A 54 1.16 18.83 -6.13
N TYR A 55 0.92 20.00 -6.71
CA TYR A 55 1.94 21.05 -6.82
C TYR A 55 2.18 21.72 -5.46
N ARG A 56 3.45 21.80 -5.04
CA ARG A 56 3.88 22.42 -3.78
C ARG A 56 4.62 23.72 -4.05
N LYS A 57 3.88 24.83 -4.02
CA LYS A 57 4.42 26.19 -4.24
C LYS A 57 5.68 26.52 -3.44
N LYS A 58 5.79 26.04 -2.18
CA LYS A 58 6.95 26.31 -1.31
C LYS A 58 8.26 25.70 -1.85
N PHE A 59 8.18 24.58 -2.56
CA PHE A 59 9.34 23.82 -3.04
C PHE A 59 9.47 23.83 -4.57
N ASP A 60 8.51 24.46 -5.26
CA ASP A 60 8.40 24.51 -6.71
C ASP A 60 8.50 23.12 -7.37
N ASP A 61 7.78 22.14 -6.81
CA ASP A 61 7.77 20.77 -7.29
C ASP A 61 6.39 20.11 -7.18
N TYR A 62 6.30 18.87 -7.65
CA TYR A 62 5.12 18.03 -7.55
C TYR A 62 5.37 16.85 -6.60
N VAL A 63 4.36 16.51 -5.80
CA VAL A 63 4.34 15.29 -4.99
C VAL A 63 3.10 14.48 -5.33
N TRP A 64 3.23 13.16 -5.37
CA TRP A 64 2.09 12.26 -5.53
C TRP A 64 1.21 12.26 -4.26
N ASP A 65 -0.05 12.68 -4.37
CA ASP A 65 -1.06 12.59 -3.31
C ASP A 65 -2.05 11.47 -3.66
N CYS A 66 -2.05 10.41 -2.83
CA CYS A 66 -2.96 9.27 -2.93
C CYS A 66 -3.70 9.01 -1.62
N LYS A 67 -3.95 10.05 -0.81
CA LYS A 67 -4.55 9.91 0.53
C LYS A 67 -5.93 9.24 0.54
N ASP A 68 -6.67 9.34 -0.57
CA ASP A 68 -8.02 8.78 -0.70
C ASP A 68 -8.01 7.35 -1.28
N CYS A 69 -6.83 6.78 -1.56
CA CYS A 69 -6.69 5.43 -2.06
C CYS A 69 -6.91 4.39 -0.94
N LEU A 70 -7.92 3.53 -1.09
CA LEU A 70 -8.24 2.46 -0.15
C LEU A 70 -7.75 1.08 -0.59
N MET A 71 -7.08 0.98 -1.75
CA MET A 71 -6.71 -0.31 -2.36
C MET A 71 -5.91 -1.23 -1.43
N ILE A 72 -4.96 -0.66 -0.69
CA ILE A 72 -4.08 -1.40 0.22
C ILE A 72 -4.72 -1.63 1.61
N HIS A 73 -6.01 -1.34 1.73
CA HIS A 73 -6.85 -1.72 2.86
C HIS A 73 -7.91 -2.78 2.48
N ASP A 74 -8.00 -3.16 1.21
CA ASP A 74 -8.82 -4.29 0.79
C ASP A 74 -8.15 -5.63 1.15
N GLN A 75 -8.94 -6.55 1.70
CA GLN A 75 -8.44 -7.83 2.20
C GLN A 75 -7.87 -8.72 1.10
N ASP A 76 -8.53 -8.81 -0.05
CA ASP A 76 -8.09 -9.73 -1.12
C ASP A 76 -6.86 -9.17 -1.82
N VAL A 77 -6.78 -7.84 -1.97
CA VAL A 77 -5.56 -7.16 -2.40
C VAL A 77 -4.41 -7.44 -1.43
N CYS A 78 -4.61 -7.25 -0.12
CA CYS A 78 -3.54 -7.45 0.87
C CYS A 78 -3.04 -8.89 0.92
N LYS A 79 -3.97 -9.88 0.88
CA LYS A 79 -3.62 -11.30 0.80
C LYS A 79 -2.82 -11.60 -0.46
N HIS A 80 -3.25 -11.09 -1.60
CA HIS A 80 -2.58 -11.29 -2.87
C HIS A 80 -1.15 -10.73 -2.82
N VAL A 81 -1.01 -9.44 -2.52
CA VAL A 81 0.30 -8.75 -2.51
C VAL A 81 1.27 -9.40 -1.52
N MET A 82 0.83 -9.67 -0.30
CA MET A 82 1.67 -10.31 0.72
C MET A 82 2.02 -11.76 0.34
N GLY A 83 1.09 -12.50 -0.27
CA GLY A 83 1.33 -13.84 -0.80
C GLY A 83 2.45 -13.84 -1.83
N ARG A 84 2.36 -12.97 -2.84
CA ARG A 84 3.38 -12.84 -3.90
C ARG A 84 4.73 -12.40 -3.34
N ILE A 85 4.76 -11.46 -2.41
CA ILE A 85 6.00 -11.04 -1.72
C ILE A 85 6.68 -12.24 -1.05
N LYS A 86 5.92 -13.08 -0.32
CA LYS A 86 6.44 -14.28 0.34
C LYS A 86 6.90 -15.34 -0.66
N GLU A 87 6.11 -15.62 -1.70
CA GLU A 87 6.46 -16.58 -2.76
C GLU A 87 7.75 -16.20 -3.49
N MET A 88 7.95 -14.91 -3.73
CA MET A 88 9.13 -14.38 -4.43
C MET A 88 10.34 -14.19 -3.51
N GLY A 89 10.19 -14.46 -2.21
CA GLY A 89 11.23 -14.30 -1.18
C GLY A 89 11.68 -12.84 -1.01
N ILE A 90 10.79 -11.87 -1.24
CA ILE A 90 11.14 -10.45 -1.15
C ILE A 90 11.19 -10.04 0.32
N THR A 91 12.33 -9.50 0.75
CA THR A 91 12.54 -8.94 2.10
C THR A 91 12.86 -7.44 2.09
N ASP A 92 13.21 -6.89 0.92
CA ASP A 92 13.50 -5.47 0.76
C ASP A 92 12.31 -4.73 0.11
N PRO A 93 11.68 -3.76 0.80
CA PRO A 93 10.63 -2.91 0.23
C PRO A 93 11.09 -2.05 -0.97
N ALA A 94 12.40 -1.94 -1.21
CA ALA A 94 12.94 -1.28 -2.39
C ALA A 94 13.08 -2.23 -3.60
N ASP A 95 12.77 -3.52 -3.44
CA ASP A 95 12.84 -4.48 -4.53
C ASP A 95 11.87 -4.08 -5.66
N PRO A 96 12.36 -3.89 -6.90
CA PRO A 96 11.53 -3.42 -8.01
C PRO A 96 10.38 -4.37 -8.32
N ARG A 97 10.52 -5.66 -8.00
CA ARG A 97 9.48 -6.68 -8.22
C ARG A 97 8.21 -6.40 -7.42
N ILE A 98 8.28 -5.62 -6.34
CA ILE A 98 7.08 -5.17 -5.63
C ILE A 98 6.23 -4.29 -6.55
N LYS A 99 6.84 -3.37 -7.31
CA LYS A 99 6.09 -2.49 -8.22
C LYS A 99 5.40 -3.27 -9.34
N ASP A 100 6.00 -4.39 -9.77
CA ASP A 100 5.43 -5.27 -10.80
C ASP A 100 4.13 -5.96 -10.34
N LEU A 101 3.85 -6.01 -9.03
CA LEU A 101 2.59 -6.55 -8.48
C LEU A 101 1.42 -5.55 -8.59
N PHE A 102 1.69 -4.27 -8.87
CA PHE A 102 0.67 -3.23 -8.87
C PHE A 102 -0.46 -3.46 -9.88
N PRO A 103 -0.22 -3.86 -11.15
CA PRO A 103 -1.29 -4.07 -12.12
C PRO A 103 -2.30 -5.14 -11.66
N GLU A 104 -1.82 -6.29 -11.19
CA GLU A 104 -2.67 -7.38 -10.71
C GLU A 104 -3.42 -6.99 -9.43
N ALA A 105 -2.76 -6.32 -8.48
CA ALA A 105 -3.41 -5.77 -7.29
C ALA A 105 -4.51 -4.75 -7.64
N SER A 106 -4.26 -3.90 -8.65
CA SER A 106 -5.19 -2.91 -9.18
C SER A 106 -6.41 -3.58 -9.82
N GLU A 107 -6.22 -4.66 -10.58
CA GLU A 107 -7.30 -5.42 -11.22
C GLU A 107 -8.20 -6.08 -10.17
N ILE A 108 -7.61 -6.74 -9.16
CA ILE A 108 -8.35 -7.35 -8.04
C ILE A 108 -9.24 -6.33 -7.34
N TYR A 109 -8.71 -5.13 -7.09
CA TYR A 109 -9.45 -4.07 -6.42
C TYR A 109 -10.60 -3.52 -7.27
N GLN A 110 -10.36 -3.30 -8.56
CA GLN A 110 -11.36 -2.73 -9.48
C GLN A 110 -12.48 -3.71 -9.80
N ALA A 111 -12.24 -5.02 -9.75
CA ALA A 111 -13.28 -6.02 -9.97
C ALA A 111 -14.42 -6.01 -8.93
N LYS A 112 -14.29 -5.23 -7.85
CA LYS A 112 -15.24 -5.13 -6.74
C LYS A 112 -16.01 -3.82 -6.68
N GLN A 113 -15.65 -2.85 -7.52
CA GLN A 113 -16.28 -1.52 -7.61
C GLN A 113 -17.39 -1.53 -8.66
#